data_AF-A0A380W686-F1
#
_entry.id   AF-A0A380W686-F1
#
_cell.length_a   1.000
_cell.length_b   1.000
_cell.length_c   1.000
_cell.angle_alpha   90.00
_cell.angle_beta   90.00
_cell.angle_gamma   90.00
#
_symmetry.space_group_name_H-M   'P 1'
#
loop_
_entity.id
_entity.type
_entity.pdbx_description
1 polymer ?
#
loop_
_entity_poly.entity_id
_entity_poly.type
_entity_poly.pdbx_seq_one_letter_code
_entity_poly.pdbx_strand_id
1 'polypeptide(L)' 'MVKVWGSDKGDDFTCPKCGSVYETELHRSPFRDSDSANCSVCHEEMARWNSTTYPVYTLKTARKPK' A
#
# COMPACT_ATOMS: atom_id res chain seq x y z
N MET A 1 0.39 -11.13 -27.56
CA MET A 1 -0.29 -11.19 -26.24
C MET A 1 0.07 -9.93 -25.46
N VAL A 2 -0.85 -8.97 -25.40
CA VAL A 2 -0.63 -7.67 -24.76
C VAL A 2 -0.74 -7.88 -23.25
N LYS A 3 0.34 -7.61 -22.52
CA LYS A 3 0.39 -7.84 -21.08
C LYS A 3 -0.52 -6.81 -20.43
N VAL A 4 -1.72 -7.24 -20.07
CA VAL A 4 -2.70 -6.45 -19.34
C VAL A 4 -2.02 -5.99 -18.06
N TRP A 5 -2.11 -4.69 -17.78
CA TRP A 5 -1.72 -4.08 -16.53
C TRP A 5 -2.64 -4.66 -15.45
N GLY A 6 -2.26 -5.81 -14.91
CA GLY A 6 -2.95 -6.47 -13.81
C GLY A 6 -2.42 -5.90 -12.50
N SER A 7 -3.31 -5.36 -11.67
CA SER A 7 -3.00 -5.16 -10.26
C SER A 7 -2.93 -6.55 -9.63
N ASP A 8 -1.73 -6.98 -9.25
CA ASP A 8 -1.59 -8.17 -8.40
C ASP A 8 -2.12 -7.79 -7.02
N LYS A 9 -3.18 -8.49 -6.57
CA LYS A 9 -3.60 -8.44 -5.16
C LYS A 9 -2.46 -8.99 -4.32
N GLY A 10 -1.74 -8.10 -3.66
CA GLY A 10 -0.69 -8.44 -2.71
C GLY A 10 -1.28 -8.92 -1.39
N ASP A 11 -0.40 -9.42 -0.53
CA ASP A 11 -0.76 -9.84 0.83
C ASP A 11 -1.30 -8.68 1.68
N ASP A 12 -2.15 -9.03 2.64
CA ASP A 12 -2.66 -8.08 3.63
C ASP A 12 -1.49 -7.52 4.46
N PHE A 13 -1.33 -6.20 4.45
CA PHE A 13 -0.32 -5.50 5.23
C PHE A 13 -0.91 -5.08 6.59
N THR A 14 -0.22 -5.42 7.67
CA THR A 14 -0.61 -5.00 9.02
C THR A 14 0.32 -3.89 9.50
N CYS A 15 -0.24 -2.75 9.90
CA CYS A 15 0.53 -1.66 10.49
C CYS A 15 1.17 -2.10 11.82
N PRO A 16 2.51 -2.00 11.96
CA PRO A 16 3.20 -2.49 13.16
C PRO A 16 2.91 -1.67 14.42
N LYS A 17 2.46 -0.41 14.27
CA LYS A 17 2.23 0.50 15.40
C LYS A 17 0.83 0.39 16.01
N CYS A 18 -0.21 0.34 15.17
CA CYS A 18 -1.60 0.28 15.64
C CYS A 18 -2.30 -1.07 15.39
N GLY A 19 -1.71 -1.95 14.59
CA GLY A 19 -2.29 -3.25 14.23
C GLY A 19 -3.37 -3.18 13.16
N SER A 20 -3.60 -2.02 12.52
CA SER A 20 -4.60 -1.89 11.44
C SER A 20 -4.20 -2.72 10.22
N VAL A 21 -5.17 -3.36 9.57
CA VAL A 21 -4.96 -4.25 8.42
C VAL A 21 -5.39 -3.55 7.13
N TYR A 22 -4.54 -3.63 6.12
CA TYR A 22 -4.71 -3.04 4.79
C TYR A 22 -4.58 -4.14 3.74
N GLU A 23 -5.43 -4.12 2.72
CA GLU A 23 -5.18 -4.87 1.50
C GLU A 23 -4.15 -4.10 0.67
N THR A 24 -3.10 -4.78 0.20
CA THR A 24 -2.04 -4.16 -0.61
C THR A 24 -2.24 -4.54 -2.06
N GLU A 25 -2.34 -3.58 -2.97
CA GLU A 25 -2.37 -3.84 -4.42
C GLU A 25 -1.15 -3.19 -5.07
N LEU A 26 -0.39 -3.93 -5.87
CA LEU A 26 0.75 -3.38 -6.58
C LEU A 26 0.30 -2.84 -7.93
N HIS A 27 0.47 -1.53 -8.12
CA HIS A 27 0.18 -0.85 -9.37
C HIS A 27 1.48 -0.52 -10.10
N ARG A 28 1.44 -0.63 -11.43
CA ARG A 28 2.54 -0.25 -12.30
C ARG A 28 2.13 0.93 -13.17
N SER A 29 2.84 2.04 -13.04
CA SER A 29 2.71 3.23 -13.89
C SER A 29 3.79 3.23 -14.98
N PRO A 30 3.50 3.77 -16.18
CA PRO A 30 4.51 4.03 -17.19
C PRO A 30 5.51 5.12 -16.78
N PHE A 31 5.19 5.93 -15.76
CA PHE A 31 6.05 6.99 -15.22
C PHE A 31 6.54 6.62 -13.82
N ARG A 32 7.74 7.10 -13.47
CA ARG A 32 8.28 6.89 -12.13
C ARG A 32 7.50 7.75 -11.14
N ASP A 33 6.98 7.10 -10.11
CA ASP A 33 6.29 7.74 -9.00
C ASP A 33 7.16 7.68 -7.75
N SER A 34 7.15 8.76 -6.97
CA SER A 34 7.94 8.89 -5.75
C SER A 34 7.06 9.42 -4.64
N ASP A 35 6.53 8.52 -3.82
CA ASP A 35 5.62 8.87 -2.75
C ASP A 35 5.78 7.91 -1.55
N SER A 36 5.06 8.18 -0.47
CA SER A 36 4.95 7.31 0.68
C SER A 36 3.50 7.09 1.11
N ALA A 37 3.22 5.88 1.58
CA ALA A 37 1.96 5.53 2.20
C ALA A 37 2.08 5.64 3.70
N ASN A 38 1.17 6.39 4.31
CA ASN A 38 1.06 6.52 5.76
C ASN A 38 -0.20 5.83 6.26
N CYS A 39 -0.12 5.29 7.47
CA CYS A 39 -1.26 4.67 8.13
C CYS A 39 -2.37 5.70 8.36
N SER A 40 -3.58 5.44 7.87
CA SER A 40 -4.72 6.34 8.06
C SER A 40 -5.16 6.47 9.53
N VAL A 41 -4.66 5.60 10.43
CA VAL A 41 -5.04 5.60 11.85
C VAL A 41 -3.98 6.21 12.75
N CYS A 42 -2.71 5.85 12.57
CA CYS A 42 -1.62 6.30 13.44
C CYS A 42 -0.57 7.17 12.75
N HIS A 43 -0.80 7.48 11.47
CA HIS A 43 0.05 8.31 10.61
C HIS A 43 1.51 7.85 10.49
N GLU A 44 1.80 6.61 10.87
CA GLU A 44 3.12 6.00 10.69
C GLU A 44 3.38 5.68 9.23
N GLU A 45 4.60 5.93 8.75
CA GLU A 45 5.02 5.53 7.41
C GLU A 45 4.97 4.00 7.27
N MET A 46 4.15 3.52 6.34
CA MET A 46 3.96 2.09 6.07
C MET A 46 4.92 1.61 4.98
N ALA A 47 5.09 2.43 3.94
CA ALA A 47 5.99 2.16 2.84
C ALA A 47 6.35 3.46 2.12
N ARG A 48 7.50 3.44 1.47
CA ARG A 48 7.98 4.52 0.61
C ARG A 48 8.53 3.93 -0.68
N TRP A 49 8.21 4.55 -1.80
CA TRP A 49 8.66 4.08 -3.10
C TRP A 49 9.23 5.21 -3.95
N ASN A 50 10.00 4.81 -4.95
CA ASN A 50 10.58 5.71 -5.95
C ASN A 50 10.81 4.97 -7.27
N SER A 51 9.75 4.32 -7.76
CA SER A 51 9.79 3.35 -8.84
C SER A 51 8.60 3.52 -9.79
N THR A 52 8.58 2.78 -10.88
CA THR A 52 7.41 2.67 -11.77
C THR A 52 6.35 1.74 -11.20
N THR A 53 6.66 1.00 -10.14
CA THR A 53 5.70 0.17 -9.39
C THR A 53 5.52 0.77 -8.00
N TYR A 54 4.26 0.94 -7.59
CA TYR A 54 3.89 1.48 -6.28
C TYR A 54 2.78 0.65 -5.62
N PRO A 55 2.80 0.49 -4.29
CA PRO A 55 1.71 -0.15 -3.55
C PRO A 55 0.56 0.82 -3.30
N VAL A 56 -0.66 0.31 -3.39
CA VAL A 56 -1.89 0.98 -2.96
C VAL A 56 -2.43 0.23 -1.75
N TYR A 57 -2.68 0.95 -0.66
CA TYR A 57 -3.19 0.37 0.58
C TYR A 57 -4.66 0.73 0.79
N THR A 58 -5.52 -0.29 0.80
CA THR A 58 -6.94 -0.13 1.09
C THR A 58 -7.22 -0.60 2.52
N LEU A 59 -7.70 0.31 3.37
CA LEU A 59 -7.98 -0.01 4.78
C LEU A 59 -9.10 -1.03 4.90
N LYS A 60 -8.77 -2.25 5.33
CA LYS A 60 -9.76 -3.31 5.62
C LYS A 60 -10.26 -3.26 7.05
N THR A 61 -9.36 -3.10 8.00
CA THR A 61 -9.70 -3.11 9.44
C THR A 61 -8.91 -2.03 10.16
N ALA A 62 -9.64 -1.03 10.67
CA ALA A 62 -9.07 -0.01 11.53
C ALA A 62 -8.92 -0.54 12.96
N ARG A 63 -7.71 -0.48 13.52
CA ARG A 63 -7.42 -0.77 14.93
C ARG A 63 -6.96 0.50 15.60
N LYS A 64 -7.65 0.89 16.68
CA LYS A 64 -7.26 2.06 17.45
C LYS A 64 -5.96 1.77 18.20
N PRO A 65 -4.94 2.65 18.10
CA PRO A 65 -3.81 2.58 19.01
C PRO A 65 -4.32 2.76 20.44
N LYS A 66 -3.84 1.92 21.36
CA LYS A 66 -4.13 1.99 22.80
C LYS A 66 -3.21 2.99 23.48
#